data_AF-A0A377K5I3-F1
#
_entry.id   AF-A0A377K5I3-F1
#
_cell.length_a   1.000
_cell.length_b   1.000
_cell.length_c   1.000
_cell.angle_alpha   90.00
_cell.angle_beta   90.00
_cell.angle_gamma   90.00
#
_symmetry.space_group_name_H-M   'P 1'
#
loop_
_entity.id
_entity.type
_entity.pdbx_description
1 polymer ?
#
loop_
_entity_poly.entity_id
_entity_poly.type
_entity_poly.pdbx_seq_one_letter_code
_entity_poly.pdbx_strand_id
1 'polypeptide(L)'
;MLQHYSVSWKKGLAALCLLAVAGLSGCDQKENAAAKVEYDGLSNSQPLRVDANNHTVTMLVQINGRFLTDDTRHGIVFKDGSNGHKSLFMGYATPKAFYEALKEAGGTPGENMTMDNKETTHVTGSKLDISVNWQGAAKAYSFDEVIVDSNGKKLDMRFGGNLTAAEEKKTGCLVCLDSCPVGIVSNATYTYGAVEKRGEVKFKGNASVSPGG
;
A
#
# COMPACT_ATOMS: atom_id res chain seq x y z
N MET A 1 -12.40 -15.15 6.77
CA MET A 1 -13.02 -13.81 6.75
C MET A 1 -12.16 -12.92 5.87
N LEU A 2 -12.72 -12.32 4.80
CA LEU A 2 -12.02 -11.25 4.08
C LEU A 2 -12.10 -9.99 4.94
N GLN A 3 -10.96 -9.39 5.28
CA GLN A 3 -10.90 -8.16 6.07
C GLN A 3 -10.37 -7.02 5.20
N HIS A 4 -11.04 -5.87 5.31
CA HIS A 4 -10.74 -4.65 4.56
C HIS A 4 -10.08 -3.62 5.48
N TYR A 5 -9.20 -2.82 4.89
CA TYR A 5 -8.33 -1.88 5.57
C TYR A 5 -8.33 -0.56 4.80
N SER A 6 -8.02 0.54 5.48
CA SER A 6 -7.62 1.79 4.85
C SER A 6 -6.12 2.03 5.01
N VAL A 7 -5.48 2.53 3.97
CA VAL A 7 -4.08 2.97 4.01
C VAL A 7 -4.02 4.48 3.79
N SER A 8 -3.31 5.21 4.65
CA SER A 8 -3.16 6.67 4.58
C SER A 8 -1.69 7.05 4.38
N TRP A 9 -1.43 8.00 3.48
CA TRP A 9 -0.09 8.57 3.21
C TRP A 9 -0.05 10.04 3.62
N LYS A 10 0.94 10.47 4.43
CA LYS A 10 1.17 11.90 4.78
C LYS A 10 2.57 12.36 4.41
N LYS A 11 2.72 13.62 3.98
CA LYS A 11 4.00 14.33 3.99
C LYS A 11 4.21 14.95 5.37
N GLY A 12 5.38 14.71 5.97
CA GLY A 12 5.96 15.41 7.13
C GLY A 12 5.04 16.23 8.05
N LEU A 13 4.83 15.71 9.26
CA LEU A 13 4.27 16.29 10.48
C LEU A 13 2.77 16.70 10.49
N ALA A 14 1.90 15.74 10.80
CA ALA A 14 1.00 15.76 11.96
C ALA A 14 0.04 14.58 11.88
N ALA A 15 0.24 13.60 12.78
CA ALA A 15 -0.76 12.61 13.10
C ALA A 15 -1.97 13.32 13.72
N LEU A 16 -3.14 13.17 13.10
CA LEU A 16 -4.40 13.43 13.77
C LEU A 16 -5.35 12.29 13.37
N CYS A 17 -5.37 11.27 14.24
CA CYS A 17 -6.43 10.28 14.32
C CYS A 17 -7.62 10.91 15.06
N LEU A 18 -8.84 10.63 14.58
CA LEU A 18 -10.14 10.49 15.28
C LEU A 18 -11.20 10.45 14.16
N LEU A 19 -12.13 9.50 14.08
CA LEU A 19 -13.18 9.21 15.05
C LEU A 19 -13.66 7.74 14.97
N ALA A 20 -14.06 7.22 16.12
CA ALA A 20 -14.84 6.02 16.31
C ALA A 20 -16.35 6.34 16.21
N VAL A 21 -17.14 5.39 15.69
CA VAL A 21 -18.55 5.24 16.06
C VAL A 21 -18.88 3.76 16.18
N ALA A 22 -19.43 3.38 17.34
CA ALA A 22 -20.04 2.09 17.61
C ALA A 22 -21.49 2.07 17.09
N GLY A 23 -21.94 0.96 16.49
CA GLY A 23 -23.32 0.80 16.06
C GLY A 23 -23.64 -0.60 15.54
N LEU A 24 -24.65 -1.22 16.15
CA LEU A 24 -25.12 -2.62 16.09
C LEU A 24 -25.91 -3.03 14.81
N SER A 25 -25.85 -4.34 14.54
CA SER A 25 -26.91 -5.28 14.09
C SER A 25 -27.59 -5.17 12.70
N GLY A 26 -27.67 -6.33 12.00
CA GLY A 26 -28.72 -6.61 11.02
C GLY A 26 -28.39 -7.73 10.00
N CYS A 27 -29.18 -8.81 9.99
CA CYS A 27 -29.05 -10.03 9.18
C CYS A 27 -29.56 -9.94 7.72
N ASP A 28 -29.02 -10.87 6.91
CA ASP A 28 -29.59 -11.64 5.77
C ASP A 28 -29.95 -10.96 4.42
N GLN A 29 -29.25 -11.32 3.33
CA GLN A 29 -29.66 -12.32 2.31
C GLN A 29 -28.70 -12.35 1.09
N LYS A 30 -28.62 -13.52 0.44
CA LYS A 30 -27.78 -13.89 -0.73
C LYS A 30 -28.34 -13.36 -2.07
N GLU A 31 -27.47 -12.90 -2.98
CA GLU A 31 -27.20 -13.47 -4.31
C GLU A 31 -26.01 -12.74 -5.00
N ASN A 32 -25.34 -13.40 -5.94
CA ASN A 32 -24.05 -13.00 -6.54
C ASN A 32 -24.09 -11.66 -7.30
N ALA A 33 -23.86 -10.57 -6.58
CA ALA A 33 -23.27 -9.33 -7.08
C ALA A 33 -21.85 -9.24 -6.52
N ALA A 34 -20.90 -8.64 -7.25
CA ALA A 34 -19.57 -8.35 -6.71
C ALA A 34 -19.74 -7.69 -5.33
N ALA A 35 -19.30 -8.38 -4.26
CA ALA A 35 -19.62 -8.01 -2.89
C ALA A 35 -19.34 -6.52 -2.66
N LYS A 36 -20.32 -5.80 -2.12
CA LYS A 36 -20.19 -4.37 -1.81
C LYS A 36 -19.17 -4.24 -0.68
N VAL A 37 -17.94 -3.89 -1.04
CA VAL A 37 -16.89 -3.58 -0.07
C VAL A 37 -16.99 -2.10 0.24
N GLU A 38 -17.22 -1.77 1.51
CA GLU A 38 -17.24 -0.39 2.00
C GLU A 38 -16.51 -0.30 3.34
N TYR A 39 -15.68 0.74 3.51
CA TYR A 39 -15.01 1.04 4.77
C TYR A 39 -14.61 2.52 4.81
N ASP A 40 -14.94 3.22 5.91
CA ASP A 40 -14.61 4.65 6.12
C ASP A 40 -15.02 5.58 4.94
N GLY A 41 -16.18 5.29 4.34
CA GLY A 41 -16.69 6.02 3.17
C GLY A 41 -15.98 5.72 1.84
N LEU A 42 -15.05 4.76 1.82
CA LEU A 42 -14.45 4.21 0.60
C LEU A 42 -15.21 2.98 0.16
N SER A 43 -15.19 2.71 -1.15
CA SER A 43 -15.85 1.54 -1.73
C SER A 43 -15.11 0.99 -2.94
N ASN A 44 -15.57 -0.13 -3.50
CA ASN A 44 -15.05 -0.64 -4.78
C ASN A 44 -15.17 0.38 -5.94
N SER A 45 -16.23 1.19 -5.95
CA SER A 45 -16.45 2.21 -7.00
C SER A 45 -15.75 3.54 -6.68
N GLN A 46 -15.46 3.80 -5.40
CA GLN A 46 -14.71 4.95 -4.94
C GLN A 46 -13.61 4.51 -3.95
N PRO A 47 -12.52 3.89 -4.44
CA PRO A 47 -11.52 3.25 -3.57
C PRO A 47 -10.47 4.22 -3.04
N LEU A 48 -10.54 5.50 -3.44
CA LEU A 48 -9.61 6.55 -3.05
C LEU A 48 -10.35 7.79 -2.56
N ARG A 49 -9.76 8.45 -1.57
CA ARG A 49 -10.12 9.80 -1.10
C ARG A 49 -8.86 10.62 -0.97
N VAL A 50 -8.90 11.86 -1.45
CA VAL A 50 -7.80 12.83 -1.31
C VAL A 50 -8.25 13.94 -0.38
N ASP A 51 -7.38 14.30 0.57
CA ASP A 51 -7.47 15.49 1.38
C ASP A 51 -6.21 16.33 1.10
N ALA A 52 -6.32 17.22 0.12
CA ALA A 52 -5.21 18.05 -0.33
C ALA A 52 -4.73 19.02 0.75
N ASN A 53 -5.64 19.51 1.60
CA ASN A 53 -5.32 20.43 2.69
C ASN A 53 -4.42 19.76 3.74
N ASN A 54 -4.67 18.48 4.02
CA ASN A 54 -3.88 17.68 4.95
C ASN A 54 -2.84 16.79 4.27
N HIS A 55 -2.57 16.99 2.97
CA HIS A 55 -1.63 16.21 2.17
C HIS A 55 -1.80 14.70 2.34
N THR A 56 -3.06 14.25 2.38
CA THR A 56 -3.42 12.88 2.71
C THR A 56 -4.14 12.20 1.55
N VAL A 57 -3.70 11.00 1.18
CA VAL A 57 -4.46 10.08 0.33
C VAL A 57 -4.92 8.93 1.21
N THR A 58 -6.17 8.49 1.09
CA THR A 58 -6.69 7.28 1.75
C THR A 58 -7.13 6.29 0.70
N MET A 59 -6.70 5.03 0.80
CA MET A 59 -7.05 3.97 -0.14
C MET A 59 -7.66 2.76 0.56
N LEU A 60 -8.70 2.20 -0.05
CA LEU A 60 -9.26 0.91 0.32
C LEU A 60 -8.35 -0.22 -0.15
N VAL A 61 -7.97 -1.09 0.77
CA VAL A 61 -7.17 -2.30 0.49
C VAL A 61 -7.75 -3.51 1.23
N GLN A 62 -7.35 -4.70 0.80
CA GLN A 62 -7.66 -5.97 1.45
C GLN A 62 -6.36 -6.69 1.78
N ILE A 63 -6.24 -7.24 3.00
CA ILE A 63 -5.07 -8.05 3.34
C ILE A 63 -5.11 -9.40 2.62
N ASN A 64 -3.93 -9.88 2.23
CA ASN A 64 -3.69 -11.22 1.78
C ASN A 64 -2.94 -12.00 2.87
N GLY A 65 -3.71 -12.75 3.67
CA GLY A 65 -3.19 -13.45 4.86
C GLY A 65 -2.05 -14.44 4.60
N ARG A 66 -1.86 -14.87 3.35
CA ARG A 66 -0.71 -15.69 2.93
C ARG A 66 0.63 -15.04 3.33
N PHE A 67 0.73 -13.73 3.16
CA PHE A 67 1.98 -13.01 3.42
C PHE A 67 2.16 -12.59 4.88
N LEU A 68 1.34 -13.10 5.80
CA LEU A 68 1.67 -13.09 7.23
C LEU A 68 2.71 -14.18 7.57
N THR A 69 2.83 -15.20 6.72
CA THR A 69 3.82 -16.28 6.86
C THR A 69 4.85 -16.28 5.73
N ASP A 70 4.41 -16.01 4.50
CA ASP A 70 5.26 -16.02 3.31
C ASP A 70 5.96 -14.67 3.09
N ASP A 71 7.14 -14.72 2.48
CA ASP A 71 7.88 -13.52 2.08
C ASP A 71 7.29 -12.90 0.79
N THR A 72 7.31 -11.57 0.67
CA THR A 72 6.95 -10.85 -0.57
C THR A 72 7.71 -9.54 -0.71
N ARG A 73 7.97 -9.11 -1.96
CA ARG A 73 8.41 -7.73 -2.26
C ARG A 73 7.27 -6.76 -2.54
N HIS A 74 6.05 -7.26 -2.61
CA HIS A 74 4.87 -6.51 -3.03
C HIS A 74 4.07 -6.06 -1.81
N GLY A 75 4.17 -4.78 -1.46
CA GLY A 75 3.42 -4.21 -0.34
C GLY A 75 1.95 -4.05 -0.68
N ILE A 76 1.66 -3.22 -1.70
CA ILE A 76 0.31 -3.03 -2.22
C ILE A 76 0.30 -3.20 -3.74
N VAL A 77 -0.59 -4.03 -4.26
CA VAL A 77 -0.80 -4.19 -5.71
C VAL A 77 -2.28 -4.08 -6.02
N PHE A 78 -2.63 -3.35 -7.08
CA PHE A 78 -3.99 -3.29 -7.59
C PHE A 78 -4.51 -4.70 -7.85
N LYS A 79 -5.69 -5.03 -7.30
CA LYS A 79 -6.21 -6.40 -7.26
C LYS A 79 -6.31 -7.06 -8.65
N ASP A 80 -6.62 -6.27 -9.69
CA ASP A 80 -6.78 -6.77 -11.06
C ASP A 80 -5.48 -6.67 -11.89
N GLY A 81 -4.36 -6.25 -11.26
CA GLY A 81 -3.03 -6.28 -11.87
C GLY A 81 -2.43 -7.69 -11.86
N SER A 82 -1.47 -7.95 -12.78
CA SER A 82 -0.90 -9.31 -12.93
C SER A 82 -0.15 -9.83 -11.70
N ASN A 83 0.24 -8.95 -10.77
CA ASN A 83 0.86 -9.30 -9.50
C ASN A 83 -0.07 -9.15 -8.27
N GLY A 84 -1.38 -8.90 -8.45
CA GLY A 84 -2.31 -8.61 -7.34
C GLY A 84 -2.24 -9.64 -6.21
N HIS A 85 -2.33 -10.92 -6.57
CA HIS A 85 -2.27 -12.06 -5.65
C HIS A 85 -0.90 -12.30 -4.98
N LYS A 86 0.15 -11.57 -5.39
CA LYS A 86 1.50 -11.67 -4.83
C LYS A 86 1.79 -10.63 -3.74
N SER A 87 0.82 -9.77 -3.43
CA SER A 87 0.99 -8.67 -2.49
C SER A 87 0.42 -8.95 -1.11
N LEU A 88 1.01 -8.31 -0.09
CA LEU A 88 0.48 -8.31 1.27
C LEU A 88 -0.89 -7.63 1.33
N PHE A 89 -1.06 -6.53 0.59
CA PHE A 89 -2.34 -5.83 0.47
C PHE A 89 -2.78 -5.71 -1.00
N MET A 90 -3.98 -6.17 -1.31
CA MET A 90 -4.61 -5.95 -2.59
C MET A 90 -5.35 -4.62 -2.57
N GLY A 91 -4.89 -3.66 -3.38
CA GLY A 91 -5.52 -2.34 -3.51
C GLY A 91 -6.68 -2.35 -4.49
N TYR A 92 -7.69 -1.51 -4.25
CA TYR A 92 -8.85 -1.38 -5.15
C TYR A 92 -8.70 -0.24 -6.16
N ALA A 93 -7.68 0.61 -5.99
CA ALA A 93 -7.39 1.70 -6.90
C ALA A 93 -6.39 1.30 -7.99
N THR A 94 -6.54 1.88 -9.18
CA THR A 94 -5.59 1.69 -10.27
C THR A 94 -4.28 2.46 -10.02
N PRO A 95 -3.15 2.06 -10.62
CA PRO A 95 -1.90 2.80 -10.52
C PRO A 95 -2.01 4.27 -10.92
N LYS A 96 -2.76 4.56 -11.99
CA LYS A 96 -3.01 5.93 -12.45
C LYS A 96 -3.79 6.76 -11.44
N ALA A 97 -4.88 6.21 -10.90
CA ALA A 97 -5.68 6.92 -9.90
C ALA A 97 -4.86 7.21 -8.64
N PHE A 98 -4.04 6.26 -8.19
CA PHE A 98 -3.17 6.46 -7.04
C PHE A 98 -2.06 7.49 -7.30
N TYR A 99 -1.43 7.46 -8.47
CA TYR A 99 -0.43 8.44 -8.89
C TYR A 99 -1.00 9.87 -8.89
N GLU A 100 -2.16 10.08 -9.51
CA GLU A 100 -2.78 11.41 -9.56
C GLU A 100 -3.25 11.85 -8.17
N ALA A 101 -3.78 10.95 -7.34
CA ALA A 101 -4.16 11.26 -5.96
C ALA A 101 -2.95 11.74 -5.13
N LEU A 102 -1.78 11.10 -5.29
CA LEU A 102 -0.56 11.54 -4.61
C LEU A 102 -0.10 12.92 -5.10
N LYS A 103 -0.22 13.22 -6.39
CA LYS A 103 0.07 14.56 -6.93
C LYS A 103 -0.91 15.62 -6.43
N GLU A 104 -2.20 15.30 -6.39
CA GLU A 104 -3.25 16.17 -5.86
C GLU A 104 -3.02 16.49 -4.38
N ALA A 105 -2.54 15.51 -3.61
CA ALA A 105 -2.09 15.71 -2.22
C ALA A 105 -0.76 16.47 -2.10
N GLY A 106 -0.21 17.03 -3.19
CA GLY A 106 1.02 17.81 -3.22
C GLY A 106 2.30 16.98 -3.34
N GLY A 107 2.19 15.69 -3.67
CA GLY A 107 3.30 14.78 -3.94
C GLY A 107 4.12 15.16 -5.16
N THR A 108 5.44 15.08 -5.04
CA THR A 108 6.38 15.23 -6.15
C THR A 108 6.99 13.86 -6.47
N PRO A 109 6.79 13.33 -7.69
CA PRO A 109 7.36 12.06 -8.09
C PRO A 109 8.88 12.19 -8.31
N GLY A 110 9.62 11.10 -8.06
CA GLY A 110 11.06 11.07 -8.29
C GLY A 110 11.46 10.82 -9.74
N GLU A 111 10.77 9.91 -10.42
CA GLU A 111 10.94 9.50 -11.82
C GLU A 111 12.40 9.16 -12.21
N ASN A 112 13.19 8.72 -11.22
CA ASN A 112 14.63 8.52 -11.38
C ASN A 112 15.04 7.09 -11.75
N MET A 113 14.10 6.15 -11.71
CA MET A 113 14.38 4.74 -11.97
C MET A 113 13.96 4.34 -13.39
N THR A 114 14.82 3.56 -14.04
CA THR A 114 14.56 2.94 -15.34
C THR A 114 14.82 1.44 -15.23
N MET A 115 14.50 0.69 -16.30
CA MET A 115 14.82 -0.73 -16.33
C MET A 115 16.33 -1.02 -16.35
N ASP A 116 17.13 -0.05 -16.79
CA ASP A 116 18.58 -0.16 -16.96
C ASP A 116 19.32 0.14 -15.65
N ASN A 117 18.86 1.12 -14.87
CA ASN A 117 19.54 1.56 -13.65
C ASN A 117 19.01 0.92 -12.35
N LYS A 118 17.94 0.12 -12.43
CA LYS A 118 17.16 -0.32 -11.26
C LYS A 118 17.97 -0.99 -10.15
N GLU A 119 19.04 -1.72 -10.49
CA GLU A 119 19.79 -2.54 -9.52
C GLU A 119 20.74 -1.70 -8.64
N THR A 120 21.11 -0.50 -9.09
CA THR A 120 22.05 0.40 -8.40
C THR A 120 21.39 1.69 -7.93
N THR A 121 20.18 2.00 -8.41
CA THR A 121 19.45 3.22 -8.07
C THR A 121 18.46 2.97 -6.92
N HIS A 122 18.49 3.86 -5.94
CA HIS A 122 17.43 3.99 -4.94
C HIS A 122 16.34 4.94 -5.46
N VAL A 123 15.07 4.58 -5.26
CA VAL A 123 13.95 5.44 -5.66
C VAL A 123 13.98 6.77 -4.90
N THR A 124 13.74 7.88 -5.61
CA THR A 124 13.65 9.22 -5.00
C THR A 124 12.21 9.75 -5.07
N GLY A 125 12.03 11.02 -4.71
CA GLY A 125 10.75 11.69 -4.67
C GLY A 125 10.29 11.97 -3.24
N SER A 126 9.03 12.39 -3.14
CA SER A 126 8.42 12.74 -1.87
C SER A 126 8.40 11.58 -0.90
N LYS A 127 8.84 11.81 0.34
CA LYS A 127 8.70 10.83 1.42
C LYS A 127 7.23 10.72 1.85
N LEU A 128 6.78 9.50 2.10
CA LEU A 128 5.42 9.22 2.55
C LEU A 128 5.44 8.46 3.88
N ASP A 129 4.74 8.99 4.88
CA ASP A 129 4.42 8.24 6.09
C ASP A 129 3.16 7.41 5.83
N ILE A 130 3.28 6.09 5.88
CA ILE A 130 2.18 5.18 5.55
C ILE A 130 1.64 4.53 6.82
N SER A 131 0.32 4.58 6.99
CA SER A 131 -0.39 3.90 8.08
C SER A 131 -1.56 3.07 7.57
N VAL A 132 -1.91 2.03 8.30
CA VAL A 132 -2.98 1.08 8.02
C VAL A 132 -3.96 1.07 9.18
N ASN A 133 -5.25 1.09 8.88
CA ASN A 133 -6.32 0.99 9.87
C ASN A 133 -7.41 0.00 9.42
N TRP A 134 -8.14 -0.59 10.36
CA TRP A 134 -9.24 -1.52 10.09
C TRP A 134 -10.25 -1.51 11.23
N GLN A 135 -11.42 -2.12 10.99
CA GLN A 135 -12.45 -2.24 12.01
C GLN A 135 -11.96 -3.05 13.22
N GLY A 136 -12.01 -2.45 14.41
CA GLY A 136 -11.53 -3.06 15.65
C GLY A 136 -10.03 -2.88 15.91
N ALA A 137 -9.30 -2.19 15.04
CA ALA A 137 -7.93 -1.74 15.34
C ALA A 137 -7.92 -0.78 16.54
N ALA A 138 -6.96 -0.94 17.44
CA ALA A 138 -6.81 -0.02 18.57
C ALA A 138 -6.33 1.38 18.15
N LYS A 139 -5.63 1.45 17.01
CA LYS A 139 -5.08 2.67 16.40
C LYS A 139 -4.81 2.43 14.92
N ALA A 140 -4.47 3.50 14.19
CA ALA A 140 -3.76 3.34 12.92
C ALA A 140 -2.31 2.88 13.20
N TYR A 141 -1.87 1.84 12.50
CA TYR A 141 -0.53 1.26 12.64
C TYR A 141 0.35 1.71 11.48
N SER A 142 1.61 2.07 11.73
CA SER A 142 2.52 2.42 10.64
C SER A 142 2.88 1.21 9.79
N PHE A 143 3.38 1.44 8.58
CA PHE A 143 3.95 0.40 7.73
C PHE A 143 5.08 -0.37 8.42
N ASP A 144 5.92 0.30 9.22
CA ASP A 144 6.96 -0.36 10.01
C ASP A 144 6.40 -1.26 11.13
N GLU A 145 5.16 -1.01 11.58
CA GLU A 145 4.49 -1.86 12.57
C GLU A 145 3.83 -3.08 11.92
N VAL A 146 3.26 -2.91 10.72
CA VAL A 146 2.51 -3.98 10.03
C VAL A 146 3.35 -4.82 9.07
N ILE A 147 4.58 -4.39 8.72
CA ILE A 147 5.51 -5.14 7.86
C ILE A 147 6.81 -5.36 8.62
N VAL A 148 7.23 -6.62 8.67
CA VAL A 148 8.50 -7.04 9.25
C VAL A 148 9.56 -7.03 8.17
N ASP A 149 10.60 -6.22 8.36
CA ASP A 149 11.88 -6.31 7.66
C ASP A 149 12.80 -7.28 8.42
N SER A 150 13.32 -8.32 7.76
CA SER A 150 14.18 -9.32 8.42
C SER A 150 15.49 -8.77 9.00
N ASN A 151 15.94 -7.60 8.54
CA ASN A 151 17.11 -6.89 9.03
C ASN A 151 16.76 -5.83 10.08
N GLY A 152 15.47 -5.64 10.40
CA GLY A 152 15.01 -4.66 11.38
C GLY A 152 15.19 -3.20 10.96
N LYS A 153 15.38 -2.93 9.66
CA LYS A 153 15.47 -1.56 9.13
C LYS A 153 14.09 -0.96 8.97
N LYS A 154 14.02 0.37 9.08
CA LYS A 154 12.82 1.14 8.77
C LYS A 154 12.62 1.24 7.26
N LEU A 155 11.36 1.29 6.85
CA LEU A 155 10.96 1.52 5.46
C LEU A 155 11.10 3.01 5.12
N ASP A 156 11.78 3.33 4.02
CA ASP A 156 11.85 4.69 3.47
C ASP A 156 10.97 4.80 2.23
N MET A 157 9.67 4.98 2.43
CA MET A 157 8.71 4.97 1.33
C MET A 157 8.72 6.28 0.55
N ARG A 158 9.02 6.20 -0.75
CA ARG A 158 9.10 7.35 -1.67
C ARG A 158 8.09 7.26 -2.79
N PHE A 159 7.51 8.40 -3.14
CA PHE A 159 6.72 8.56 -4.35
C PHE A 159 7.64 8.53 -5.58
N GLY A 160 7.90 7.34 -6.10
CA GLY A 160 8.76 7.12 -7.27
C GLY A 160 8.12 7.61 -8.57
N GLY A 161 6.80 7.45 -8.72
CA GLY A 161 6.05 8.02 -9.84
C GLY A 161 6.23 7.32 -11.18
N ASN A 162 6.66 6.06 -11.21
CA ASN A 162 6.95 5.31 -12.44
C ASN A 162 5.70 4.89 -13.25
N LEU A 163 4.76 5.81 -13.49
CA LEU A 163 3.43 5.52 -14.05
C LEU A 163 3.51 4.91 -15.45
N THR A 164 4.35 5.46 -16.34
CA THR A 164 4.51 4.93 -17.71
C THR A 164 4.88 3.45 -17.70
N ALA A 165 5.90 3.08 -16.92
CA ALA A 165 6.31 1.68 -16.77
C ALA A 165 5.24 0.82 -16.09
N ALA A 166 4.49 1.38 -15.13
CA ALA A 166 3.37 0.70 -14.49
C ALA A 166 2.25 0.34 -15.49
N GLU A 167 1.89 1.28 -16.37
CA GLU A 167 0.86 1.10 -17.40
C GLU A 167 1.32 0.12 -18.50
N GLU A 168 2.58 0.22 -18.94
CA GLU A 168 3.15 -0.69 -19.95
C GLU A 168 3.23 -2.14 -19.44
N LYS A 169 3.68 -2.34 -18.19
CA LYS A 169 3.90 -3.68 -17.63
C LYS A 169 2.63 -4.30 -17.04
N LYS A 170 1.58 -3.51 -16.79
CA LYS A 170 0.28 -3.95 -16.26
C LYS A 170 0.38 -4.83 -14.99
N THR A 171 1.42 -4.58 -14.18
CA THR A 171 1.65 -5.35 -12.95
C THR A 171 0.64 -5.01 -11.86
N GLY A 172 0.12 -3.78 -11.90
CA GLY A 172 -0.71 -3.20 -10.85
C GLY A 172 0.08 -2.70 -9.63
N CYS A 173 1.43 -2.69 -9.66
CA CYS A 173 2.23 -2.33 -8.49
C CYS A 173 1.93 -0.90 -8.01
N LEU A 174 1.41 -0.78 -6.78
CA LEU A 174 1.16 0.51 -6.14
C LEU A 174 2.31 0.83 -5.18
N VAL A 175 2.66 -0.12 -4.30
CA VAL A 175 3.72 0.01 -3.30
C VAL A 175 4.64 -1.20 -3.35
N CYS A 176 5.94 -0.99 -3.60
CA CYS A 176 6.99 -2.02 -3.56
C CYS A 176 7.86 -1.89 -2.29
N LEU A 177 8.29 -3.02 -1.74
CA LEU A 177 9.11 -3.09 -0.50
C LEU A 177 10.62 -3.05 -0.76
N ASP A 178 11.02 -2.95 -2.02
CA ASP A 178 12.31 -2.53 -2.52
C ASP A 178 12.11 -1.42 -3.58
N SER A 179 13.18 -0.72 -3.95
CA SER A 179 13.13 0.25 -5.05
C SER A 179 12.70 -0.44 -6.33
N CYS A 180 11.72 0.12 -7.05
CA CYS A 180 11.13 -0.54 -8.21
C CYS A 180 10.84 0.45 -9.33
N PRO A 181 11.28 0.18 -10.57
CA PRO A 181 10.99 1.03 -11.73
C PRO A 181 9.55 0.91 -12.23
N VAL A 182 8.67 0.19 -11.52
CA VAL A 182 7.27 -0.06 -11.91
C VAL A 182 6.30 0.35 -10.80
N GLY A 183 6.75 0.43 -9.55
CA GLY A 183 5.90 0.87 -8.43
C GLY A 183 5.66 2.37 -8.46
N ILE A 184 4.44 2.79 -8.13
CA ILE A 184 4.11 4.21 -7.93
C ILE A 184 4.84 4.75 -6.69
N VAL A 185 4.82 3.97 -5.61
CA VAL A 185 5.56 4.19 -4.38
C VAL A 185 6.51 3.01 -4.18
N SER A 186 7.71 3.25 -3.66
CA SER A 186 8.70 2.19 -3.41
C SER A 186 9.56 2.49 -2.20
N ASN A 187 10.08 1.44 -1.58
CA ASN A 187 10.99 1.53 -0.45
C ASN A 187 12.42 1.86 -0.93
N ALA A 188 12.92 3.04 -0.58
CA ALA A 188 14.27 3.49 -0.88
C ALA A 188 15.34 2.82 0.01
N THR A 189 14.99 2.08 1.07
CA THR A 189 15.98 1.41 1.94
C THR A 189 16.80 0.36 1.19
N TYR A 190 16.23 -0.24 0.13
CA TYR A 190 16.89 -1.28 -0.67
C TYR A 190 16.74 -1.00 -2.17
N THR A 191 17.75 -1.35 -2.97
CA THR A 191 17.65 -1.27 -4.44
C THR A 191 16.81 -2.42 -5.00
N TYR A 192 16.41 -2.31 -6.26
CA TYR A 192 15.65 -3.36 -6.93
C TYR A 192 16.36 -4.72 -6.87
N GLY A 193 15.62 -5.76 -6.52
CA GLY A 193 16.12 -7.14 -6.52
C GLY A 193 16.74 -7.55 -5.19
N ALA A 194 16.80 -6.68 -4.19
CA ALA A 194 17.26 -7.02 -2.84
C ALA A 194 16.49 -8.22 -2.26
N VAL A 195 15.18 -8.31 -2.53
CA VAL A 195 14.32 -9.40 -2.04
C VAL A 195 14.49 -10.67 -2.89
N GLU A 196 14.05 -10.65 -4.15
CA GLU A 196 13.89 -11.87 -4.96
C GLU A 196 15.15 -12.29 -5.72
N LYS A 197 16.07 -11.35 -6.03
CA LYS A 197 17.29 -11.67 -6.80
C LYS A 197 18.48 -11.98 -5.91
N ARG A 198 18.65 -11.20 -4.84
CA ARG A 198 19.84 -11.24 -3.99
C ARG A 198 19.59 -11.81 -2.60
N GLY A 199 18.33 -11.89 -2.16
CA GLY A 199 17.98 -12.43 -0.84
C GLY A 199 18.56 -11.63 0.34
N GLU A 200 18.83 -10.34 0.15
CA GLU A 200 19.42 -9.42 1.14
C GLU A 200 18.45 -9.10 2.28
N VAL A 201 17.15 -9.20 2.00
CA VAL A 201 16.08 -8.89 2.95
C VAL A 201 14.84 -9.71 2.60
N LYS A 202 14.09 -10.07 3.63
CA LYS A 202 12.76 -10.68 3.52
C LYS A 202 11.75 -9.76 4.17
N PHE A 203 10.58 -9.64 3.53
CA PHE A 203 9.46 -8.91 4.09
C PHE A 203 8.23 -9.78 4.18
N LYS A 204 7.50 -9.65 5.28
CA LYS A 204 6.20 -10.27 5.50
C LYS A 204 5.35 -9.37 6.39
N GLY A 205 4.05 -9.56 6.39
CA GLY A 205 3.15 -8.89 7.32
C GLY A 205 3.39 -9.35 8.76
N ASN A 206 3.17 -8.44 9.71
CA ASN A 206 3.29 -8.71 11.13
C ASN A 206 1.99 -9.34 11.66
N ALA A 207 2.01 -10.66 11.86
CA ALA A 207 0.85 -11.41 12.34
C ALA A 207 0.40 -10.97 13.75
N SER A 208 1.31 -10.50 14.60
CA SER A 208 0.98 -10.06 15.97
C SER A 208 0.16 -8.77 16.04
N VAL A 209 0.06 -8.06 14.92
CA VAL A 209 -0.60 -6.75 14.82
C VAL A 209 -1.75 -6.80 13.81
N SER A 210 -1.72 -7.75 12.87
CA SER A 210 -2.76 -7.93 11.87
C SER A 210 -3.94 -8.73 12.45
N PRO A 211 -5.19 -8.36 12.16
CA PRO A 211 -6.36 -9.05 12.71
C PRO A 211 -6.38 -10.54 12.31
N GLY A 212 -6.52 -11.40 13.33
CA GLY A 212 -6.43 -12.86 13.19
C GLY A 212 -5.14 -13.49 13.72
N GLY A 213 -4.24 -12.71 14.33
CA GLY A 213 -3.20 -13.22 15.23
C GLY A 213 -3.74 -13.64 16.60
#